data_AF-A0A5B9CU43-F1
#
_entry.id   AF-A0A5B9CU43-F1
#
_cell.length_a   1.000
_cell.length_b   1.000
_cell.length_c   1.000
_cell.angle_alpha   90.00
_cell.angle_beta   90.00
_cell.angle_gamma   90.00
#
_symmetry.space_group_name_H-M   'P 1'
#
loop_
_entity.id
_entity.type
_entity.pdbx_description
1 polymer ?
#
loop_
_entity_poly.entity_id
_entity_poly.type
_entity_poly.pdbx_seq_one_letter_code
_entity_poly.pdbx_strand_id
1 'polypeptide(L)'
;MFCLFFINDNRDIAKRILKASLKKTHDIKIHMKFAILHRRNNLPRDPIHAIFQRNFLFRSLPYKATFISLMLLLSACHIPLSQNDRLSSSSSEIIKHTDNHNIYVTLSALQHPRILQMYGGAYHDATLERFLAKIIRKLTIASHHSPQSYSVTILNSENVNAFALPNGSIYITRGMLALANDSSEVAAILAHEMAHIRANHGILRLQKEAQLKKMTHHMSPRLFSTMGKNHNPVHNKQQLAQFSRNQELEADSLALEMLQQAGYDPFASPRFLQTMEAYSAFQNISGTSNASLDFLASHPTTPQRIRLAIKKARKINQQNSGNTDRDSFLKSIDGMTFGGSFYTGFVRGNEFIHPQWRIAFSIPNNFTIEHSAQTVWASGPNKIAIRFDAIPRPARMSASDYLKSGGIIGLDPSSIHPLTIQAAPHQEHLSQNLLAAQARATYEQWQFDVVVILFNNHIFRFLTAAPYNSQNFAEIAQKTVQSFHPLSTLELKKLKPLKISIVRVKQGENVANLAHKMQHTPNKEKLFRILNALSPTQQTLHAGTKVKIITE
;
A
#
# COMPACT_ATOMS: atom_id res chain seq x y z
N MET A 1 16.04 -9.57 2.46
CA MET A 1 17.13 -9.29 3.42
C MET A 1 17.29 -7.79 3.68
N PHE A 2 17.35 -6.98 2.62
CA PHE A 2 17.33 -5.50 2.64
C PHE A 2 16.24 -4.84 3.51
N CYS A 3 15.03 -5.43 3.59
CA CYS A 3 13.95 -4.91 4.44
C CYS A 3 14.17 -5.09 5.96
N LEU A 4 15.04 -6.01 6.41
CA LEU A 4 15.15 -6.29 7.86
C LEU A 4 16.08 -5.34 8.61
N PHE A 5 16.87 -4.55 7.90
CA PHE A 5 17.79 -3.61 8.51
C PHE A 5 17.11 -2.44 9.25
N PHE A 6 15.83 -2.18 9.00
CA PHE A 6 15.15 -0.97 9.50
C PHE A 6 13.75 -1.21 10.09
N ILE A 7 13.47 -2.39 10.67
CA ILE A 7 12.16 -2.68 11.30
C ILE A 7 12.05 -2.14 12.75
N ASN A 8 12.99 -1.33 13.26
CA ASN A 8 12.99 -1.00 14.69
C ASN A 8 12.41 0.36 15.13
N ASP A 9 12.10 1.30 14.22
CA ASP A 9 11.68 2.66 14.66
C ASP A 9 10.24 2.77 15.20
N ASN A 10 9.40 1.74 15.04
CA ASN A 10 8.03 1.77 15.59
C ASN A 10 7.89 1.12 16.97
N ARG A 11 8.95 0.53 17.55
CA ARG A 11 8.84 -0.08 18.89
C ARG A 11 8.86 0.96 20.01
N ASP A 12 9.58 2.07 19.86
CA ASP A 12 9.69 3.06 20.96
C ASP A 12 8.51 4.01 21.06
N ILE A 13 7.81 4.27 19.95
CA ILE A 13 6.53 4.99 19.95
C ILE A 13 5.43 4.08 20.53
N ALA A 14 5.38 2.80 20.15
CA ALA A 14 4.44 1.84 20.72
C ALA A 14 4.70 1.58 22.22
N LYS A 15 5.97 1.49 22.66
CA LYS A 15 6.35 1.37 24.08
C LYS A 15 5.96 2.62 24.88
N ARG A 16 6.11 3.83 24.32
CA ARG A 16 5.68 5.08 24.97
C ARG A 16 4.15 5.17 25.11
N ILE A 17 3.40 4.74 24.11
CA ILE A 17 1.92 4.68 24.16
C ILE A 17 1.44 3.59 25.12
N LEU A 18 2.11 2.43 25.17
CA LEU A 18 1.75 1.34 26.09
C LEU A 18 2.07 1.70 27.56
N LYS A 19 3.18 2.41 27.83
CA LYS A 19 3.52 2.91 29.18
C LYS A 19 2.56 4.01 29.68
N ALA A 20 2.00 4.80 28.77
CA ALA A 20 1.01 5.82 29.11
C ALA A 20 -0.38 5.22 29.38
N SER A 21 -0.74 4.12 28.71
CA SER A 21 -2.01 3.42 28.93
C SER A 21 -2.01 2.53 30.18
N LEU A 22 -0.89 1.89 30.51
CA LEU A 22 -0.76 1.00 31.68
C LEU A 22 -0.69 1.73 33.04
N LYS A 23 -0.59 3.07 33.06
CA LYS A 23 -0.56 3.86 34.30
C LYS A 23 -1.95 4.30 34.79
N LYS A 24 -3.03 3.93 34.10
CA LYS A 24 -4.41 4.41 34.39
C LYS A 24 -5.43 3.31 34.71
N THR A 25 -5.00 2.07 34.89
CA THR A 25 -5.87 0.94 35.24
C THR A 25 -5.18 0.00 36.20
N HIS A 26 -4.88 0.42 37.42
CA HIS A 26 -4.66 -0.45 38.59
C HIS A 26 -5.07 0.35 39.83
N ASP A 27 -6.37 0.52 39.99
CA ASP A 27 -6.98 0.82 41.27
C ASP A 27 -8.28 0.02 41.35
N ILE A 28 -8.58 -0.53 42.53
CA ILE A 28 -9.73 -1.39 42.92
C ILE A 28 -9.38 -2.87 43.22
N LYS A 29 -9.16 -3.08 44.53
CA LYS A 29 -9.53 -4.21 45.43
C LYS A 29 -8.87 -5.59 45.22
N ILE A 30 -8.16 -6.04 46.26
CA ILE A 30 -8.56 -7.13 47.18
C ILE A 30 -7.77 -7.02 48.50
N HIS A 31 -8.47 -7.12 49.63
CA HIS A 31 -7.97 -7.19 51.01
C HIS A 31 -7.64 -8.65 51.40
N MET A 32 -6.59 -8.89 52.20
CA MET A 32 -6.68 -9.47 53.57
C MET A 32 -5.32 -9.68 54.25
N LYS A 33 -5.20 -9.08 55.45
CA LYS A 33 -4.58 -9.51 56.73
C LYS A 33 -3.17 -10.17 56.78
N PHE A 34 -2.25 -9.55 57.53
CA PHE A 34 -1.72 -9.93 58.88
C PHE A 34 -0.64 -8.88 59.29
N ALA A 35 -0.86 -8.06 60.32
CA ALA A 35 -0.29 -8.11 61.69
C ALA A 35 1.26 -8.13 61.77
N ILE A 36 2.03 -7.45 62.65
CA ILE A 36 1.94 -6.47 63.76
C ILE A 36 3.43 -6.28 64.23
N LEU A 37 3.77 -5.18 64.93
CA LEU A 37 5.04 -4.85 65.66
C LEU A 37 6.27 -4.45 64.79
N HIS A 38 7.06 -3.39 65.07
CA HIS A 38 7.44 -2.73 66.33
C HIS A 38 7.90 -1.24 66.13
N ARG A 39 7.41 -0.34 67.02
CA ARG A 39 8.03 0.87 67.68
C ARG A 39 9.53 1.15 67.43
N ARG A 40 10.09 2.37 67.45
CA ARG A 40 9.86 3.58 68.29
C ARG A 40 10.78 4.78 67.86
N ASN A 41 10.34 6.02 68.15
CA ASN A 41 11.09 7.23 68.61
C ASN A 41 12.04 7.98 67.62
N ASN A 42 12.15 9.32 67.54
CA ASN A 42 11.82 10.45 68.43
C ASN A 42 11.62 11.78 67.63
N LEU A 43 10.80 12.68 68.17
CA LEU A 43 10.66 14.14 67.88
C LEU A 43 11.70 14.96 68.69
N PRO A 44 11.93 16.27 68.42
CA PRO A 44 11.09 17.43 68.85
C PRO A 44 10.86 18.50 67.73
N ARG A 45 9.67 19.14 67.58
CA ARG A 45 9.20 20.46 68.13
C ARG A 45 10.20 21.63 67.89
N ASP A 46 9.85 22.78 67.28
CA ASP A 46 8.84 23.79 67.68
C ASP A 46 8.71 24.97 66.61
N PRO A 47 7.98 26.11 66.78
CA PRO A 47 6.72 26.42 66.06
C PRO A 47 6.56 27.85 65.43
N ILE A 48 5.31 28.25 65.09
CA ILE A 48 4.74 29.62 64.92
C ILE A 48 4.85 30.20 63.47
N HIS A 49 3.82 30.68 62.74
CA HIS A 49 2.69 31.59 63.04
C HIS A 49 1.37 31.24 62.30
N ALA A 50 0.27 31.79 62.83
CA ALA A 50 -1.11 31.63 62.43
C ALA A 50 -1.71 32.89 61.76
N ILE A 51 -2.98 32.75 61.35
CA ILE A 51 -4.04 33.78 61.18
C ILE A 51 -4.26 34.28 59.73
N PHE A 52 -5.33 33.78 59.10
CA PHE A 52 -6.56 34.57 58.93
C PHE A 52 -7.78 33.67 58.70
N GLN A 53 -8.75 33.78 59.60
CA GLN A 53 -10.11 33.26 59.49
C GLN A 53 -11.06 34.38 59.04
N ARG A 54 -12.04 34.05 58.20
CA ARG A 54 -13.45 34.45 58.34
C ARG A 54 -14.27 33.60 57.35
N ASN A 55 -15.07 32.61 57.79
CA ASN A 55 -16.42 32.69 58.39
C ASN A 55 -17.42 33.40 57.46
N PHE A 56 -18.67 32.97 57.23
CA PHE A 56 -19.55 31.85 57.62
C PHE A 56 -20.90 32.20 56.92
N LEU A 57 -21.68 31.28 56.32
CA LEU A 57 -23.04 30.85 56.77
C LEU A 57 -23.75 30.27 55.52
N PHE A 58 -24.18 29.00 55.48
CA PHE A 58 -25.50 28.45 55.89
C PHE A 58 -26.68 29.02 55.05
N ARG A 59 -27.69 28.29 54.53
CA ARG A 59 -28.37 27.05 54.97
C ARG A 59 -29.42 26.61 53.92
N SER A 60 -29.56 25.27 53.76
CA SER A 60 -30.80 24.45 53.70
C SER A 60 -31.94 24.60 52.65
N LEU A 61 -32.10 23.52 51.85
CA LEU A 61 -33.26 22.57 51.72
C LEU A 61 -34.67 23.04 51.24
N PRO A 62 -35.58 22.12 50.79
CA PRO A 62 -36.30 22.20 49.50
C PRO A 62 -37.84 22.14 49.62
N TYR A 63 -38.61 22.35 48.54
CA TYR A 63 -40.01 21.89 48.46
C TYR A 63 -40.46 21.52 47.03
N LYS A 64 -41.30 20.48 46.97
CA LYS A 64 -41.97 19.87 45.80
C LYS A 64 -43.29 20.58 45.45
N ALA A 65 -43.84 20.24 44.28
CA ALA A 65 -45.27 20.22 43.84
C ALA A 65 -45.53 21.12 42.59
N THR A 66 -45.57 20.57 41.37
CA THR A 66 -46.75 20.08 40.59
C THR A 66 -47.76 21.17 40.19
N PHE A 67 -48.01 21.39 38.87
CA PHE A 67 -49.25 21.04 38.12
C PHE A 67 -49.41 21.73 36.72
N ILE A 68 -50.02 21.00 35.75
CA ILE A 68 -50.84 21.37 34.54
C ILE A 68 -50.10 22.02 33.34
N SER A 69 -49.80 21.32 32.23
CA SER A 69 -50.65 20.86 31.10
C SER A 69 -51.12 21.98 30.15
N LEU A 70 -50.68 21.97 28.88
CA LEU A 70 -51.53 22.35 27.74
C LEU A 70 -51.01 21.84 26.37
N MET A 71 -51.83 20.95 25.81
CA MET A 71 -52.19 20.75 24.39
C MET A 71 -51.29 20.04 23.39
N LEU A 72 -51.98 19.08 22.76
CA LEU A 72 -51.65 18.07 21.77
C LEU A 72 -52.61 18.33 20.58
N LEU A 73 -52.29 17.78 19.41
CA LEU A 73 -53.13 17.60 18.18
C LEU A 73 -52.98 18.74 17.14
N LEU A 74 -52.88 18.53 15.81
CA LEU A 74 -52.98 17.36 14.91
C LEU A 74 -52.57 17.77 13.47
N SER A 75 -52.39 16.76 12.60
CA SER A 75 -52.47 16.75 11.11
C SER A 75 -51.12 16.70 10.37
N ALA A 76 -50.70 15.58 9.75
CA ALA A 76 -51.25 14.78 8.63
C ALA A 76 -50.78 15.23 7.24
N CYS A 77 -50.04 14.33 6.59
CA CYS A 77 -49.76 14.11 5.16
C CYS A 77 -49.67 15.30 4.18
N HIS A 78 -48.50 15.47 3.56
CA HIS A 78 -48.38 15.47 2.09
C HIS A 78 -46.95 15.16 1.63
N ILE A 79 -46.85 14.17 0.73
CA ILE A 79 -45.69 13.91 -0.14
C ILE A 79 -45.81 14.84 -1.35
N PRO A 80 -44.70 15.43 -1.82
CA PRO A 80 -44.39 15.29 -3.23
C PRO A 80 -42.97 14.77 -3.44
N LEU A 81 -42.88 13.84 -4.39
CA LEU A 81 -41.67 13.37 -5.04
C LEU A 81 -40.99 14.55 -5.74
N SER A 82 -39.73 14.81 -5.45
CA SER A 82 -38.85 15.61 -6.30
C SER A 82 -37.46 14.99 -6.31
N GLN A 83 -37.04 14.55 -7.49
CA GLN A 83 -35.69 14.07 -7.78
C GLN A 83 -34.69 15.19 -7.52
N ASN A 84 -33.66 14.90 -6.71
CA ASN A 84 -32.36 15.51 -6.87
C ASN A 84 -31.27 14.53 -6.43
N ASP A 85 -30.70 13.86 -7.42
CA ASP A 85 -29.43 13.16 -7.36
C ASP A 85 -28.32 14.12 -6.94
N ARG A 86 -27.89 14.04 -5.68
CA ARG A 86 -26.56 14.48 -5.25
C ARG A 86 -26.02 13.50 -4.22
N LEU A 87 -25.32 12.47 -4.70
CA LEU A 87 -24.33 11.78 -3.88
C LEU A 87 -23.17 12.75 -3.63
N SER A 88 -23.09 13.28 -2.42
CA SER A 88 -21.84 13.78 -1.85
C SER A 88 -21.54 13.03 -0.56
N SER A 89 -20.33 12.48 -0.53
CA SER A 89 -19.69 11.80 0.58
C SER A 89 -19.46 12.73 1.77
N SER A 90 -20.12 12.48 2.90
CA SER A 90 -19.56 12.73 4.22
C SER A 90 -20.35 11.95 5.26
N SER A 91 -19.64 11.38 6.24
CA SER A 91 -20.14 10.65 7.41
C SER A 91 -21.00 9.41 7.12
N SER A 92 -20.34 8.30 6.86
CA SER A 92 -20.91 6.97 7.03
C SER A 92 -21.06 6.66 8.54
N GLU A 93 -22.25 6.92 9.08
CA GLU A 93 -22.75 6.07 10.17
C GLU A 93 -22.91 4.67 9.59
N ILE A 94 -21.94 3.82 9.92
CA ILE A 94 -21.92 2.41 9.55
C ILE A 94 -23.07 1.72 10.28
N ILE A 95 -24.07 1.30 9.51
CA ILE A 95 -25.13 0.38 9.96
C ILE A 95 -24.45 -0.92 10.40
N LYS A 96 -24.37 -1.09 11.73
CA LYS A 96 -24.02 -2.35 12.40
C LYS A 96 -25.11 -3.37 12.05
N HIS A 97 -24.77 -4.44 11.33
CA HIS A 97 -25.28 -5.79 11.58
C HIS A 97 -24.57 -6.78 10.65
N THR A 98 -23.48 -7.36 11.13
CA THR A 98 -22.93 -8.65 10.70
C THR A 98 -21.95 -9.12 11.78
N ASP A 99 -21.92 -10.43 12.03
CA ASP A 99 -21.42 -11.11 13.22
C ASP A 99 -20.24 -10.44 13.98
N ASN A 100 -20.57 -9.79 15.10
CA ASN A 100 -19.73 -8.80 15.79
C ASN A 100 -18.65 -9.40 16.72
N HIS A 101 -18.34 -10.70 16.58
CA HIS A 101 -17.43 -11.42 17.50
C HIS A 101 -16.11 -11.88 16.87
N ASN A 102 -15.85 -11.58 15.59
CA ASN A 102 -14.58 -11.97 14.97
C ASN A 102 -13.53 -10.84 15.10
N ILE A 103 -12.59 -11.00 16.02
CA ILE A 103 -11.48 -10.06 16.25
C ILE A 103 -10.73 -9.69 14.96
N TYR A 104 -10.65 -10.59 13.98
CA TYR A 104 -9.96 -10.35 12.70
C TYR A 104 -10.69 -9.34 11.80
N VAL A 105 -12.02 -9.24 11.92
CA VAL A 105 -12.86 -8.23 11.22
C VAL A 105 -12.66 -6.83 11.81
N THR A 106 -12.47 -6.75 13.14
CA THR A 106 -12.15 -5.46 13.78
C THR A 106 -10.71 -5.03 13.49
N LEU A 107 -9.76 -5.98 13.54
CA LEU A 107 -8.35 -5.70 13.25
C LEU A 107 -8.11 -5.26 11.79
N SER A 108 -8.90 -5.77 10.85
CA SER A 108 -8.79 -5.37 9.44
C SER A 108 -9.25 -3.93 9.20
N ALA A 109 -10.29 -3.45 9.91
CA ALA A 109 -10.73 -2.06 9.82
C ALA A 109 -9.61 -1.07 10.19
N LEU A 110 -8.74 -1.43 11.15
CA LEU A 110 -7.59 -0.62 11.56
C LEU A 110 -6.46 -0.57 10.51
N GLN A 111 -6.46 -1.46 9.49
CA GLN A 111 -5.43 -1.49 8.46
C GLN A 111 -5.67 -0.48 7.34
N HIS A 112 -6.92 -0.03 7.13
CA HIS A 112 -7.28 0.82 5.99
C HIS A 112 -6.39 2.07 5.85
N PRO A 113 -6.14 2.88 6.91
CA PRO A 113 -5.27 4.05 6.78
C PRO A 113 -3.81 3.70 6.42
N ARG A 114 -3.31 2.57 6.91
CA ARG A 114 -1.95 2.10 6.60
C ARG A 114 -1.84 1.63 5.16
N ILE A 115 -2.85 0.93 4.66
CA ILE A 115 -2.92 0.52 3.25
C ILE A 115 -2.92 1.74 2.34
N LEU A 116 -3.76 2.75 2.64
CA LEU A 116 -3.75 4.00 1.87
C LEU A 116 -2.37 4.65 1.89
N GLN A 117 -1.72 4.72 3.05
CA GLN A 117 -0.37 5.29 3.16
C GLN A 117 0.67 4.54 2.31
N MET A 118 0.62 3.21 2.29
CA MET A 118 1.57 2.38 1.53
C MET A 118 1.39 2.51 0.00
N TYR A 119 0.15 2.71 -0.46
CA TYR A 119 -0.21 2.69 -1.88
C TYR A 119 -0.52 4.07 -2.46
N GLY A 120 -0.07 5.16 -1.82
CA GLY A 120 -0.19 6.51 -2.39
C GLY A 120 -1.57 7.14 -2.25
N GLY A 121 -2.40 6.63 -1.34
CA GLY A 121 -3.77 7.07 -1.07
C GLY A 121 -4.82 6.32 -1.88
N ALA A 122 -6.07 6.77 -1.73
CA ALA A 122 -7.16 6.33 -2.58
C ALA A 122 -7.11 7.11 -3.91
N TYR A 123 -7.44 6.43 -5.00
CA TYR A 123 -7.65 7.05 -6.30
C TYR A 123 -9.15 7.27 -6.51
N HIS A 124 -9.56 8.51 -6.74
CA HIS A 124 -10.96 8.88 -6.89
C HIS A 124 -11.29 9.18 -8.35
N ASP A 125 -12.19 8.39 -8.91
CA ASP A 125 -12.83 8.65 -10.20
C ASP A 125 -14.28 8.16 -10.13
N ALA A 126 -15.23 9.08 -10.20
CA ALA A 126 -16.64 8.75 -10.00
C ALA A 126 -17.19 7.78 -11.05
N THR A 127 -16.63 7.75 -12.27
CA THR A 127 -17.08 6.85 -13.34
C THR A 127 -16.57 5.44 -13.08
N LEU A 128 -15.28 5.32 -12.75
CA LEU A 128 -14.64 4.05 -12.43
C LEU A 128 -15.19 3.44 -11.12
N GLU A 129 -15.38 4.25 -10.08
CA GLU A 129 -15.98 3.83 -8.81
C GLU A 129 -17.41 3.27 -9.01
N ARG A 130 -18.26 3.97 -9.77
CA ARG A 130 -19.61 3.48 -10.12
C ARG A 130 -19.56 2.19 -10.95
N PHE A 131 -18.60 2.09 -11.87
CA PHE A 131 -18.39 0.88 -12.66
C PHE A 131 -18.03 -0.32 -11.78
N LEU A 132 -17.07 -0.17 -10.86
CA LEU A 132 -16.68 -1.24 -9.93
C LEU A 132 -17.82 -1.59 -8.96
N ALA A 133 -18.56 -0.60 -8.46
CA ALA A 133 -19.72 -0.81 -7.61
C ALA A 133 -20.81 -1.64 -8.31
N LYS A 134 -21.04 -1.40 -9.61
CA LYS A 134 -21.97 -2.21 -10.43
C LYS A 134 -21.54 -3.67 -10.51
N ILE A 135 -20.24 -3.93 -10.71
CA ILE A 135 -19.69 -5.29 -10.77
C ILE A 135 -19.85 -6.00 -9.42
N ILE A 136 -19.42 -5.37 -8.31
CA ILE A 136 -19.54 -5.95 -6.96
C ILE A 136 -21.00 -6.26 -6.63
N ARG A 137 -21.92 -5.33 -6.92
CA ARG A 137 -23.35 -5.55 -6.70
C ARG A 137 -23.85 -6.76 -7.48
N LYS A 138 -23.46 -6.90 -8.75
CA LYS A 138 -23.85 -8.04 -9.60
C LYS A 138 -23.31 -9.36 -9.05
N LEU A 139 -22.03 -9.40 -8.67
CA LEU A 139 -21.39 -10.58 -8.06
C LEU A 139 -22.03 -10.96 -6.72
N THR A 140 -22.34 -9.97 -5.88
CA THR A 140 -22.92 -10.20 -4.55
C THR A 140 -24.36 -10.71 -4.63
N ILE A 141 -25.18 -10.17 -5.54
CA ILE A 141 -26.55 -10.67 -5.75
C ILE A 141 -26.51 -12.10 -6.30
N ALA A 142 -25.63 -12.35 -7.26
CA ALA A 142 -25.52 -13.65 -7.93
C ALA A 142 -25.00 -14.77 -7.01
N SER A 143 -24.19 -14.44 -6.01
CA SER A 143 -23.60 -15.45 -5.13
C SER A 143 -24.58 -16.05 -4.13
N HIS A 144 -25.81 -15.52 -3.98
CA HIS A 144 -26.92 -16.00 -3.11
C HIS A 144 -26.54 -16.33 -1.66
N HIS A 145 -25.34 -15.94 -1.22
CA HIS A 145 -24.74 -16.45 0.00
C HIS A 145 -24.03 -15.33 0.76
N SER A 146 -24.47 -15.16 2.00
CA SER A 146 -23.94 -14.33 3.08
C SER A 146 -24.47 -12.89 3.18
N PRO A 147 -24.81 -12.42 4.41
CA PRO A 147 -25.05 -11.01 4.70
C PRO A 147 -23.77 -10.14 4.63
N GLN A 148 -22.64 -10.70 4.17
CA GLN A 148 -21.37 -10.01 4.05
C GLN A 148 -21.47 -8.83 3.08
N SER A 149 -21.22 -7.64 3.59
CA SER A 149 -21.08 -6.43 2.77
C SER A 149 -19.67 -6.33 2.19
N TYR A 150 -19.57 -5.93 0.92
CA TYR A 150 -18.29 -5.71 0.24
C TYR A 150 -18.12 -4.24 -0.13
N SER A 151 -16.90 -3.73 0.03
CA SER A 151 -16.52 -2.37 -0.38
C SER A 151 -15.25 -2.43 -1.23
N VAL A 152 -15.19 -1.71 -2.34
CA VAL A 152 -13.97 -1.63 -3.17
C VAL A 152 -13.33 -0.27 -3.02
N THR A 153 -12.02 -0.24 -2.74
CA THR A 153 -11.19 0.97 -2.76
C THR A 153 -10.18 0.87 -3.89
N ILE A 154 -10.14 1.89 -4.76
CA ILE A 154 -9.09 2.00 -5.78
C ILE A 154 -7.86 2.63 -5.13
N LEU A 155 -6.72 1.96 -5.21
CA LEU A 155 -5.45 2.42 -4.67
C LEU A 155 -4.66 3.18 -5.73
N ASN A 156 -4.12 4.34 -5.35
CA ASN A 156 -3.35 5.23 -6.23
C ASN A 156 -1.90 4.73 -6.46
N SER A 157 -1.77 3.51 -6.97
CA SER A 157 -0.51 2.84 -7.18
C SER A 157 -0.42 2.23 -8.58
N GLU A 158 0.76 2.34 -9.19
CA GLU A 158 1.10 1.69 -10.46
C GLU A 158 1.39 0.19 -10.34
N ASN A 159 1.75 -0.27 -9.13
CA ASN A 159 1.93 -1.69 -8.87
C ASN A 159 0.68 -2.47 -9.25
N VAL A 160 0.83 -3.62 -9.90
CA VAL A 160 -0.27 -4.50 -10.26
C VAL A 160 -0.62 -5.33 -9.04
N ASN A 161 -1.65 -4.90 -8.30
CA ASN A 161 -2.11 -5.64 -7.12
C ASN A 161 -3.63 -5.51 -6.89
N ALA A 162 -4.19 -6.55 -6.28
CA ALA A 162 -5.52 -6.58 -5.69
C ALA A 162 -5.49 -7.51 -4.47
N PHE A 163 -6.22 -7.16 -3.42
CA PHE A 163 -6.33 -8.01 -2.23
C PHE A 163 -7.59 -7.68 -1.42
N ALA A 164 -8.06 -8.67 -0.67
CA ALA A 164 -9.16 -8.51 0.26
C ALA A 164 -8.76 -8.64 1.74
N LEU A 165 -9.52 -7.95 2.60
CA LEU A 165 -9.49 -8.11 4.05
C LEU A 165 -10.72 -8.86 4.56
N PRO A 166 -10.63 -9.54 5.72
CA PRO A 166 -11.73 -10.31 6.31
C PRO A 166 -13.04 -9.56 6.54
N ASN A 167 -13.01 -8.22 6.63
CA ASN A 167 -14.21 -7.40 6.84
C ASN A 167 -15.00 -7.11 5.55
N GLY A 168 -14.61 -7.66 4.40
CA GLY A 168 -15.25 -7.39 3.11
C GLY A 168 -14.64 -6.21 2.34
N SER A 169 -13.60 -5.57 2.87
CA SER A 169 -12.87 -4.53 2.13
C SER A 169 -11.96 -5.15 1.07
N ILE A 170 -12.19 -4.80 -0.19
CA ILE A 170 -11.40 -5.18 -1.34
C ILE A 170 -10.63 -3.96 -1.83
N TYR A 171 -9.36 -4.15 -2.14
CA TYR A 171 -8.47 -3.13 -2.66
C TYR A 171 -8.00 -3.53 -4.05
N ILE A 172 -8.02 -2.58 -4.98
CA ILE A 172 -7.53 -2.79 -6.34
C ILE A 172 -6.70 -1.59 -6.77
N THR A 173 -5.55 -1.82 -7.37
CA THR A 173 -4.64 -0.75 -7.81
C THR A 173 -5.01 -0.24 -9.21
N ARG A 174 -4.61 1.00 -9.53
CA ARG A 174 -4.64 1.51 -10.92
C ARG A 174 -3.86 0.61 -11.88
N GLY A 175 -2.70 0.09 -11.45
CA GLY A 175 -1.89 -0.85 -12.21
C GLY A 175 -2.67 -2.10 -12.63
N MET A 176 -3.40 -2.71 -11.69
CA MET A 176 -4.25 -3.88 -11.94
C MET A 176 -5.35 -3.56 -12.97
N LEU A 177 -6.05 -2.44 -12.80
CA LEU A 177 -7.09 -2.00 -13.74
C LEU A 177 -6.54 -1.65 -15.13
N ALA A 178 -5.31 -1.14 -15.22
CA ALA A 178 -4.67 -0.84 -16.50
C ALA A 178 -4.43 -2.09 -17.35
N LEU A 179 -4.22 -3.25 -16.73
CA LEU A 179 -4.03 -4.53 -17.44
C LEU A 179 -5.34 -5.18 -17.88
N ALA A 180 -6.42 -5.01 -17.11
CA ALA A 180 -7.73 -5.56 -17.47
C ALA A 180 -8.21 -5.03 -18.82
N ASN A 181 -8.93 -5.85 -19.57
CA ASN A 181 -9.29 -5.59 -20.96
C ASN A 181 -10.81 -5.54 -21.19
N ASP A 182 -11.60 -5.98 -20.22
CA ASP A 182 -13.06 -5.89 -20.28
C ASP A 182 -13.70 -6.03 -18.88
N SER A 183 -15.02 -5.89 -18.80
CA SER A 183 -15.75 -5.94 -17.53
C SER A 183 -15.72 -7.32 -16.88
N SER A 184 -15.63 -8.39 -17.68
CA SER A 184 -15.55 -9.76 -17.15
C SER A 184 -14.19 -10.03 -16.50
N GLU A 185 -13.09 -9.47 -17.03
CA GLU A 185 -11.77 -9.59 -16.40
C GLU A 185 -11.71 -8.84 -15.07
N VAL A 186 -12.28 -7.63 -14.99
CA VAL A 186 -12.41 -6.92 -13.71
C VAL A 186 -13.27 -7.70 -12.74
N ALA A 187 -14.40 -8.26 -13.21
CA ALA A 187 -15.23 -9.13 -12.39
C ALA A 187 -14.47 -10.38 -11.92
N ALA A 188 -13.60 -10.95 -12.73
CA ALA A 188 -12.80 -12.12 -12.36
C ALA A 188 -11.82 -11.81 -11.23
N ILE A 189 -11.15 -10.65 -11.28
CA ILE A 189 -10.26 -10.16 -10.21
C ILE A 189 -11.06 -10.00 -8.90
N LEU A 190 -12.19 -9.30 -8.97
CA LEU A 190 -13.02 -9.05 -7.78
C LEU A 190 -13.64 -10.34 -7.22
N ALA A 191 -14.11 -11.24 -8.08
CA ALA A 191 -14.64 -12.54 -7.69
C ALA A 191 -13.58 -13.41 -7.00
N HIS A 192 -12.33 -13.37 -7.47
CA HIS A 192 -11.20 -14.05 -6.82
C HIS A 192 -10.97 -13.54 -5.39
N GLU A 193 -10.96 -12.22 -5.20
CA GLU A 193 -10.82 -11.62 -3.88
C GLU A 193 -12.03 -11.90 -2.97
N MET A 194 -13.24 -11.89 -3.51
CA MET A 194 -14.45 -12.30 -2.79
C MET A 194 -14.39 -13.78 -2.39
N ALA A 195 -13.80 -14.65 -3.21
CA ALA A 195 -13.62 -16.05 -2.90
C ALA A 195 -12.66 -16.27 -1.72
N HIS A 196 -11.56 -15.49 -1.64
CA HIS A 196 -10.68 -15.50 -0.47
C HIS A 196 -11.39 -15.09 0.82
N ILE A 197 -12.31 -14.11 0.76
CA ILE A 197 -13.14 -13.73 1.90
C ILE A 197 -14.09 -14.87 2.26
N ARG A 198 -14.83 -15.40 1.27
CA ARG A 198 -15.82 -16.47 1.45
C ARG A 198 -15.21 -17.73 2.07
N ALA A 199 -13.99 -18.08 1.65
CA ALA A 199 -13.26 -19.25 2.15
C ALA A 199 -12.43 -18.95 3.43
N ASN A 200 -12.56 -17.74 4.02
CA ASN A 200 -11.85 -17.31 5.22
C ASN A 200 -10.32 -17.41 5.11
N HIS A 201 -9.76 -17.39 3.90
CA HIS A 201 -8.32 -17.58 3.68
C HIS A 201 -7.47 -16.53 4.41
N GLY A 202 -7.93 -15.28 4.46
CA GLY A 202 -7.26 -14.21 5.20
C GLY A 202 -7.26 -14.43 6.71
N ILE A 203 -8.35 -14.95 7.28
CA ILE A 203 -8.45 -15.27 8.72
C ILE A 203 -7.50 -16.42 9.06
N LEU A 204 -7.50 -17.48 8.26
CA LEU A 204 -6.60 -18.63 8.45
C LEU A 204 -5.12 -18.22 8.39
N ARG A 205 -4.77 -17.27 7.52
CA ARG A 205 -3.42 -16.69 7.48
C ARG A 205 -3.08 -15.95 8.77
N LEU A 206 -3.96 -15.06 9.24
CA LEU A 206 -3.74 -14.30 10.48
C LEU A 206 -3.63 -15.21 11.71
N GLN A 207 -4.39 -16.30 11.75
CA GLN A 207 -4.28 -17.33 12.79
C GLN A 207 -2.92 -18.03 12.75
N LYS A 208 -2.46 -18.45 11.56
CA LYS A 208 -1.15 -19.09 11.38
C LYS A 208 0.00 -18.16 11.79
N GLU A 209 -0.07 -16.88 11.42
CA GLU A 209 0.91 -15.88 11.86
C GLU A 209 0.92 -15.69 13.37
N ALA A 210 -0.26 -15.63 14.01
CA ALA A 210 -0.37 -15.51 15.46
C ALA A 210 0.21 -16.74 16.19
N GLN A 211 -0.04 -17.94 15.68
CA GLN A 211 0.52 -19.19 16.22
C GLN A 211 2.05 -19.19 16.16
N LEU A 212 2.64 -18.81 15.01
CA LEU A 212 4.10 -18.74 14.87
C LEU A 212 4.74 -17.66 15.75
N LYS A 213 4.08 -16.51 15.92
CA LYS A 213 4.53 -15.47 16.86
C LYS A 213 4.53 -15.97 18.31
N LYS A 214 3.55 -16.78 18.70
CA LYS A 214 3.52 -17.41 20.04
C LYS A 214 4.65 -18.43 20.20
N MET A 215 4.86 -19.33 19.23
CA MET A 215 5.93 -20.33 19.27
C MET A 215 7.32 -19.69 19.41
N THR A 216 7.58 -18.61 18.66
CA THR A 216 8.84 -17.86 18.72
C THR A 216 9.04 -17.11 20.04
N HIS A 217 7.98 -16.81 20.79
CA HIS A 217 8.07 -16.20 22.13
C HIS A 217 8.38 -17.20 23.25
N HIS A 218 8.13 -18.50 23.04
CA HIS A 218 8.35 -19.56 24.04
C HIS A 218 9.68 -20.31 23.86
N MET A 219 10.46 -20.01 22.82
CA MET A 219 11.81 -20.56 22.66
C MET A 219 12.83 -19.71 23.42
N SER A 220 13.63 -20.33 24.28
CA SER A 220 14.74 -19.66 24.96
C SER A 220 15.81 -19.23 23.93
N PRO A 221 16.53 -18.11 24.14
CA PRO A 221 17.59 -17.66 23.23
C PRO A 221 18.68 -18.71 22.99
N ARG A 222 18.86 -19.66 23.92
CA ARG A 222 19.83 -20.77 23.85
C ARG A 222 19.42 -21.91 22.91
N LEU A 223 18.13 -22.08 22.61
CA LEU A 223 17.66 -23.07 21.63
C LEU A 223 17.69 -22.54 20.18
N PHE A 224 17.73 -21.21 20.02
CA PHE A 224 17.90 -20.57 18.71
C PHE A 224 19.31 -20.76 18.13
N SER A 225 20.33 -20.98 18.98
CA SER A 225 21.71 -21.27 18.53
C SER A 225 21.95 -22.73 18.15
N THR A 226 21.08 -23.66 18.54
CA THR A 226 21.23 -25.10 18.29
C THR A 226 20.38 -25.61 17.12
N MET A 227 19.35 -24.88 16.69
CA MET A 227 18.64 -25.16 15.44
C MET A 227 19.36 -24.49 14.27
N GLY A 228 20.03 -25.31 13.45
CA GLY A 228 21.06 -24.92 12.49
C GLY A 228 20.70 -23.90 11.39
N LYS A 229 21.73 -23.63 10.58
CA LYS A 229 21.90 -22.63 9.49
C LYS A 229 20.78 -22.48 8.43
N ASN A 230 19.62 -23.11 8.58
CA ASN A 230 18.48 -23.06 7.64
C ASN A 230 17.26 -22.26 8.15
N HIS A 231 17.26 -21.75 9.39
CA HIS A 231 16.18 -20.88 9.86
C HIS A 231 16.41 -19.43 9.47
N ASN A 232 16.07 -19.08 8.22
CA ASN A 232 16.06 -17.70 7.77
C ASN A 232 14.66 -17.09 8.03
N PRO A 233 14.48 -16.22 9.06
CA PRO A 233 13.17 -15.67 9.45
C PRO A 233 12.49 -14.85 8.34
N VAL A 234 13.24 -14.47 7.31
CA VAL A 234 12.77 -13.75 6.12
C VAL A 234 12.00 -14.66 5.17
N HIS A 235 12.51 -15.87 4.92
CA HIS A 235 11.85 -16.86 4.06
C HIS A 235 10.50 -17.29 4.64
N ASN A 236 10.45 -17.45 5.97
CA ASN A 236 9.20 -17.81 6.66
C ASN A 236 8.15 -16.70 6.56
N LYS A 237 8.54 -15.42 6.65
CA LYS A 237 7.60 -14.28 6.52
C LYS A 237 7.03 -14.14 5.11
N GLN A 238 7.85 -14.35 4.08
CA GLN A 238 7.37 -14.28 2.70
C GLN A 238 6.45 -15.46 2.38
N GLN A 239 6.78 -16.69 2.78
CA GLN A 239 5.88 -17.84 2.64
C GLN A 239 4.56 -17.68 3.41
N LEU A 240 4.56 -16.98 4.55
CA LEU A 240 3.33 -16.68 5.30
C LEU A 240 2.43 -15.66 4.58
N ALA A 241 3.03 -14.75 3.81
CA ALA A 241 2.31 -13.74 3.06
C ALA A 241 1.63 -14.28 1.78
N GLN A 242 2.07 -15.42 1.25
CA GLN A 242 1.46 -16.06 0.07
C GLN A 242 0.29 -16.96 0.46
N PHE A 243 -0.71 -17.10 -0.41
CA PHE A 243 -1.72 -18.14 -0.23
C PHE A 243 -1.14 -19.49 -0.65
N SER A 244 -1.60 -20.56 0.00
CA SER A 244 -1.21 -21.90 -0.44
C SER A 244 -1.80 -22.20 -1.82
N ARG A 245 -1.16 -23.09 -2.57
CA ARG A 245 -1.67 -23.55 -3.87
C ARG A 245 -3.11 -24.05 -3.81
N ASN A 246 -3.49 -24.74 -2.74
CA ASN A 246 -4.86 -25.24 -2.57
C ASN A 246 -5.85 -24.10 -2.36
N GLN A 247 -5.49 -23.08 -1.57
CA GLN A 247 -6.33 -21.90 -1.36
C GLN A 247 -6.52 -21.11 -2.67
N GLU A 248 -5.48 -20.99 -3.50
CA GLU A 248 -5.61 -20.35 -4.82
C GLU A 248 -6.53 -21.15 -5.75
N LEU A 249 -6.41 -22.48 -5.79
CA LEU A 249 -7.27 -23.34 -6.62
C LEU A 249 -8.74 -23.33 -6.16
N GLU A 250 -8.96 -23.27 -4.84
CA GLU A 250 -10.30 -23.10 -4.26
C GLU A 250 -10.88 -21.72 -4.62
N ALA A 251 -10.07 -20.66 -4.49
CA ALA A 251 -10.48 -19.30 -4.85
C ALA A 251 -10.79 -19.18 -6.35
N ASP A 252 -9.94 -19.71 -7.23
CA ASP A 252 -10.17 -19.78 -8.69
C ASP A 252 -11.49 -20.51 -9.00
N SER A 253 -11.73 -21.62 -8.31
CA SER A 253 -12.93 -22.45 -8.45
C SER A 253 -14.20 -21.66 -8.08
N LEU A 254 -14.22 -21.05 -6.89
CA LEU A 254 -15.36 -20.26 -6.42
C LEU A 254 -15.57 -18.99 -7.26
N ALA A 255 -14.48 -18.34 -7.72
CA ALA A 255 -14.54 -17.17 -8.59
C ALA A 255 -15.25 -17.49 -9.90
N LEU A 256 -14.91 -18.61 -10.54
CA LEU A 256 -15.56 -19.05 -11.79
C LEU A 256 -17.06 -19.34 -11.62
N GLU A 257 -17.47 -19.87 -10.47
CA GLU A 257 -18.90 -20.06 -10.14
C GLU A 257 -19.61 -18.71 -9.98
N MET A 258 -19.00 -17.76 -9.25
CA MET A 258 -19.56 -16.41 -9.10
C MET A 258 -19.67 -15.67 -10.44
N LEU A 259 -18.68 -15.81 -11.33
CA LEU A 259 -18.73 -15.25 -12.68
C LEU A 259 -19.89 -15.84 -13.48
N GLN A 260 -20.05 -17.17 -13.47
CA GLN A 260 -21.15 -17.85 -14.15
C GLN A 260 -22.50 -17.36 -13.64
N GLN A 261 -22.70 -17.36 -12.32
CA GLN A 261 -23.95 -16.95 -11.69
C GLN A 261 -24.28 -15.48 -11.99
N ALA A 262 -23.26 -14.63 -12.04
CA ALA A 262 -23.39 -13.22 -12.38
C ALA A 262 -23.47 -12.97 -13.90
N GLY A 263 -23.43 -13.99 -14.75
CA GLY A 263 -23.49 -13.86 -16.21
C GLY A 263 -22.31 -13.10 -16.80
N TYR A 264 -21.11 -13.24 -16.23
CA TYR A 264 -19.84 -12.80 -16.81
C TYR A 264 -19.18 -13.96 -17.58
N ASP A 265 -18.24 -13.62 -18.48
CA ASP A 265 -17.47 -14.60 -19.24
C ASP A 265 -16.56 -15.43 -18.30
N PRO A 266 -16.77 -16.75 -18.16
CA PRO A 266 -15.91 -17.60 -17.33
C PRO A 266 -14.48 -17.72 -17.86
N PHE A 267 -14.22 -17.43 -19.14
CA PHE A 267 -12.86 -17.39 -19.68
C PHE A 267 -12.08 -16.12 -19.29
N ALA A 268 -12.71 -15.15 -18.65
CA ALA A 268 -12.03 -13.92 -18.25
C ALA A 268 -10.94 -14.16 -17.19
N SER A 269 -11.15 -15.08 -16.24
CA SER A 269 -10.13 -15.45 -15.24
C SER A 269 -8.85 -16.01 -15.89
N PRO A 270 -8.90 -17.06 -16.74
CA PRO A 270 -7.69 -17.56 -17.39
C PRO A 270 -7.07 -16.56 -18.37
N ARG A 271 -7.85 -15.73 -19.09
CA ARG A 271 -7.31 -14.64 -19.93
C ARG A 271 -6.51 -13.64 -19.10
N PHE A 272 -7.06 -13.22 -17.96
CA PHE A 272 -6.40 -12.26 -17.09
C PHE A 272 -5.12 -12.83 -16.46
N LEU A 273 -5.13 -14.11 -16.05
CA LEU A 273 -3.92 -14.80 -15.57
C LEU A 273 -2.80 -14.83 -16.61
N GLN A 274 -3.13 -15.01 -17.90
CA GLN A 274 -2.16 -14.94 -18.99
C GLN A 274 -1.61 -13.52 -19.18
N THR A 275 -2.46 -12.49 -19.09
CA THR A 275 -2.02 -11.09 -19.14
C THR A 275 -1.05 -10.76 -18.00
N MET A 276 -1.31 -11.27 -16.78
CA MET A 276 -0.41 -11.09 -15.64
C MET A 276 0.93 -11.81 -15.83
N GLU A 277 0.94 -13.04 -16.37
CA GLU A 277 2.17 -13.75 -16.71
C GLU A 277 3.01 -12.97 -17.74
N ALA A 278 2.36 -12.45 -18.79
CA ALA A 278 3.01 -11.64 -19.81
C ALA A 278 3.57 -10.32 -19.23
N TYR A 279 2.83 -9.67 -18.33
CA TYR A 279 3.27 -8.46 -17.65
C TYR A 279 4.43 -8.72 -16.69
N SER A 280 4.39 -9.81 -15.92
CA SER A 280 5.49 -10.22 -15.05
C SER A 280 6.78 -10.45 -15.85
N ALA A 281 6.68 -11.16 -16.99
CA ALA A 281 7.81 -11.33 -17.89
C ALA A 281 8.30 -10.01 -18.50
N PHE A 282 7.41 -9.06 -18.78
CA PHE A 282 7.78 -7.71 -19.22
C PHE A 282 8.51 -6.93 -18.14
N GLN A 283 8.06 -6.99 -16.89
CA GLN A 283 8.72 -6.35 -15.76
C GLN A 283 10.10 -6.95 -15.53
N ASN A 284 10.27 -8.27 -15.63
CA ASN A 284 11.59 -8.91 -15.50
C ASN A 284 12.58 -8.48 -16.60
N ILE A 285 12.09 -8.28 -17.84
CA ILE A 285 12.93 -7.82 -18.96
C ILE A 285 13.23 -6.32 -18.89
N SER A 286 12.27 -5.55 -18.41
CA SER A 286 12.46 -4.11 -18.13
C SER A 286 13.21 -3.89 -16.82
N GLY A 287 13.38 -4.96 -16.04
CA GLY A 287 14.05 -5.11 -14.74
C GLY A 287 13.27 -4.60 -13.51
N THR A 288 12.01 -4.18 -13.66
CA THR A 288 11.18 -3.35 -12.75
C THR A 288 10.42 -4.14 -11.68
N SER A 289 10.98 -5.25 -11.20
CA SER A 289 10.24 -6.23 -10.37
C SER A 289 10.16 -5.90 -8.87
N ASN A 290 9.14 -5.12 -8.48
CA ASN A 290 8.78 -4.90 -7.06
C ASN A 290 8.06 -6.13 -6.49
N ALA A 291 8.77 -7.25 -6.45
CA ALA A 291 8.22 -8.60 -6.24
C ALA A 291 7.57 -8.82 -4.86
N SER A 292 7.55 -7.83 -3.96
CA SER A 292 6.92 -7.94 -2.64
C SER A 292 5.50 -7.36 -2.57
N LEU A 293 5.13 -6.45 -3.48
CA LEU A 293 3.82 -5.79 -3.53
C LEU A 293 3.04 -6.11 -4.82
N ASP A 294 3.57 -7.00 -5.64
CA ASP A 294 2.92 -7.53 -6.85
C ASP A 294 1.84 -8.55 -6.48
N PHE A 295 0.74 -8.59 -7.24
CA PHE A 295 -0.31 -9.59 -7.10
C PHE A 295 0.26 -11.00 -7.13
N LEU A 296 1.20 -11.27 -8.04
CA LEU A 296 1.83 -12.59 -8.17
C LEU A 296 2.74 -12.95 -6.99
N ALA A 297 3.10 -11.96 -6.16
CA ALA A 297 3.81 -12.21 -4.92
C ALA A 297 2.91 -12.91 -3.90
N SER A 298 1.65 -12.48 -3.74
CA SER A 298 0.69 -13.09 -2.81
C SER A 298 -0.16 -14.20 -3.44
N HIS A 299 -0.37 -14.12 -4.75
CA HIS A 299 -1.18 -15.03 -5.58
C HIS A 299 -0.35 -15.59 -6.76
N PRO A 300 0.59 -16.51 -6.54
CA PRO A 300 1.42 -17.03 -7.61
C PRO A 300 0.58 -17.63 -8.76
N THR A 301 0.79 -17.14 -9.98
CA THR A 301 0.23 -17.78 -11.18
C THR A 301 1.01 -19.06 -11.46
N THR A 302 0.31 -20.12 -11.87
CA THR A 302 0.96 -21.37 -12.31
C THR A 302 0.29 -21.87 -13.58
N PRO A 303 1.03 -22.56 -14.48
CA PRO A 303 0.43 -23.20 -15.64
C PRO A 303 -0.73 -24.15 -15.26
N GLN A 304 -0.68 -24.74 -14.06
CA GLN A 304 -1.76 -25.57 -13.56
C GLN A 304 -3.03 -24.77 -13.27
N ARG A 305 -2.94 -23.60 -12.61
CA ARG A 305 -4.11 -22.74 -12.33
C ARG A 305 -4.80 -22.34 -13.63
N ILE A 306 -4.05 -21.84 -14.61
CA ILE A 306 -4.58 -21.47 -15.93
C ILE A 306 -5.28 -22.67 -16.60
N ARG A 307 -4.62 -23.84 -16.64
CA ARG A 307 -5.18 -25.06 -17.24
C ARG A 307 -6.47 -25.50 -16.55
N LEU A 308 -6.51 -25.47 -15.22
CA LEU A 308 -7.70 -25.88 -14.44
C LEU A 308 -8.84 -24.87 -14.58
N ALA A 309 -8.52 -23.58 -14.59
CA ALA A 309 -9.49 -22.52 -14.85
C ALA A 309 -10.12 -22.67 -16.24
N ILE A 310 -9.32 -22.90 -17.29
CA ILE A 310 -9.82 -23.20 -18.66
C ILE A 310 -10.71 -24.45 -18.65
N LYS A 311 -10.28 -25.53 -18.00
CA LYS A 311 -11.07 -26.78 -17.91
C LYS A 311 -12.42 -26.55 -17.24
N LYS A 312 -12.46 -25.79 -16.14
CA LYS A 312 -13.71 -25.48 -15.43
C LYS A 312 -14.58 -24.50 -16.23
N ALA A 313 -14.00 -23.45 -16.82
CA ALA A 313 -14.69 -22.52 -17.69
C ALA A 313 -15.40 -23.23 -18.85
N ARG A 314 -14.75 -24.20 -19.52
CA ARG A 314 -15.37 -25.02 -20.58
C ARG A 314 -16.55 -25.86 -20.12
N LYS A 315 -16.52 -26.38 -18.89
CA LYS A 315 -17.63 -27.16 -18.33
C LYS A 315 -18.83 -26.27 -18.02
N ILE A 316 -18.56 -25.08 -17.53
CA ILE A 316 -19.56 -24.09 -17.12
C ILE A 316 -20.18 -23.38 -18.33
N ASN A 317 -19.36 -23.08 -19.34
CA ASN A 317 -19.74 -22.26 -20.48
C ASN A 317 -20.30 -23.07 -21.67
N GLN A 318 -21.13 -24.08 -21.40
CA GLN A 318 -21.78 -24.84 -22.48
C GLN A 318 -23.01 -24.11 -23.06
N GLN A 319 -23.45 -22.99 -22.46
CA GLN A 319 -24.72 -22.35 -22.81
C GLN A 319 -24.71 -20.81 -22.95
N ASN A 320 -23.58 -20.09 -22.77
CA ASN A 320 -23.60 -18.61 -22.82
C ASN A 320 -22.30 -17.97 -23.34
N SER A 321 -22.33 -17.41 -24.55
CA SER A 321 -21.32 -16.42 -24.97
C SER A 321 -21.53 -15.11 -24.20
N GLY A 322 -21.02 -15.04 -22.96
CA GLY A 322 -21.13 -13.86 -22.12
C GLY A 322 -20.58 -12.62 -22.83
N ASN A 323 -21.42 -11.60 -23.02
CA ASN A 323 -20.97 -10.27 -23.43
C ASN A 323 -19.94 -9.77 -22.40
N THR A 324 -18.72 -9.47 -22.85
CA THR A 324 -17.63 -9.01 -21.97
C THR A 324 -17.78 -7.56 -21.52
N ASP A 325 -18.73 -6.81 -22.10
CA ASP A 325 -18.97 -5.39 -21.84
C ASP A 325 -17.67 -4.56 -21.88
N ARG A 326 -16.82 -4.89 -22.88
CA ARG A 326 -15.49 -4.29 -23.06
C ARG A 326 -15.55 -2.78 -23.21
N ASP A 327 -16.50 -2.28 -24.00
CA ASP A 327 -16.61 -0.86 -24.32
C ASP A 327 -16.94 0.00 -23.09
N SER A 328 -17.81 -0.48 -22.20
CA SER A 328 -18.11 0.21 -20.94
C SER A 328 -16.92 0.27 -20.02
N PHE A 329 -16.16 -0.83 -19.93
CA PHE A 329 -14.92 -0.87 -19.17
C PHE A 329 -13.86 0.09 -19.75
N LEU A 330 -13.58 0.03 -21.05
CA LEU A 330 -12.59 0.94 -21.65
C LEU A 330 -12.99 2.40 -21.44
N LYS A 331 -14.27 2.73 -21.55
CA LYS A 331 -14.78 4.08 -21.24
C LYS A 331 -14.56 4.47 -19.78
N SER A 332 -14.63 3.55 -18.82
CA SER A 332 -14.47 3.87 -17.39
C SER A 332 -13.01 4.12 -16.98
N ILE A 333 -12.04 3.68 -17.78
CA ILE A 333 -10.60 3.90 -17.54
C ILE A 333 -9.97 4.94 -18.48
N ASP A 334 -10.73 5.53 -19.41
CA ASP A 334 -10.24 6.57 -20.30
C ASP A 334 -9.90 7.84 -19.51
N GLY A 335 -8.63 8.25 -19.56
CA GLY A 335 -8.09 9.32 -18.72
C GLY A 335 -7.53 8.88 -17.37
N MET A 336 -7.64 7.58 -17.01
CA MET A 336 -7.06 7.06 -15.77
C MET A 336 -5.54 7.26 -15.77
N THR A 337 -4.98 7.76 -14.66
CA THR A 337 -3.53 7.93 -14.52
C THR A 337 -2.82 6.59 -14.69
N PHE A 338 -1.77 6.56 -15.52
CA PHE A 338 -0.90 5.41 -15.72
C PHE A 338 0.47 5.67 -15.10
N GLY A 339 1.04 4.65 -14.44
CA GLY A 339 2.30 4.79 -13.72
C GLY A 339 2.20 5.68 -12.48
N GLY A 340 3.33 6.32 -12.16
CA GLY A 340 3.50 7.25 -11.05
C GLY A 340 2.48 8.40 -10.98
N SER A 341 2.44 9.08 -9.83
CA SER A 341 1.49 10.16 -9.54
C SER A 341 2.16 11.28 -8.75
N PHE A 342 1.43 12.38 -8.52
CA PHE A 342 1.91 13.48 -7.67
C PHE A 342 2.39 13.03 -6.28
N TYR A 343 1.71 12.03 -5.72
CA TYR A 343 1.93 11.52 -4.36
C TYR A 343 2.96 10.39 -4.26
N THR A 344 3.20 9.68 -5.37
CA THR A 344 4.14 8.53 -5.40
C THR A 344 5.44 8.87 -6.10
N GLY A 345 5.47 9.95 -6.87
CA GLY A 345 6.54 10.26 -7.82
C GLY A 345 6.32 9.58 -9.16
N PHE A 346 7.20 9.89 -10.11
CA PHE A 346 7.21 9.38 -11.48
C PHE A 346 8.59 8.84 -11.82
N VAL A 347 8.63 7.88 -12.73
CA VAL A 347 9.86 7.45 -13.38
C VAL A 347 9.83 7.90 -14.84
N ARG A 348 10.91 8.52 -15.31
CA ARG A 348 11.12 8.97 -16.69
C ARG A 348 12.49 8.50 -17.15
N GLY A 349 12.53 7.41 -17.92
CA GLY A 349 13.80 6.75 -18.24
C GLY A 349 14.45 6.22 -16.97
N ASN A 350 15.63 6.74 -16.65
CA ASN A 350 16.39 6.41 -15.44
C ASN A 350 16.28 7.47 -14.33
N GLU A 351 15.42 8.47 -14.51
CA GLU A 351 15.18 9.53 -13.53
C GLU A 351 13.93 9.25 -12.69
N PHE A 352 14.06 9.42 -11.37
CA PHE A 352 12.94 9.48 -10.45
C PHE A 352 12.63 10.93 -10.08
N ILE A 353 11.36 11.30 -10.17
CA ILE A 353 10.86 12.68 -9.97
C ILE A 353 9.74 12.64 -8.94
N HIS A 354 9.86 13.37 -7.83
CA HIS A 354 8.81 13.47 -6.82
C HIS A 354 8.25 14.90 -6.69
N PRO A 355 7.05 15.18 -7.24
CA PRO A 355 6.51 16.54 -7.30
C PRO A 355 6.21 17.15 -5.94
N GLN A 356 5.61 16.38 -5.03
CA GLN A 356 5.25 16.87 -3.69
C GLN A 356 6.49 17.27 -2.86
N TRP A 357 7.55 16.48 -2.92
CA TRP A 357 8.82 16.78 -2.25
C TRP A 357 9.70 17.78 -3.02
N ARG A 358 9.38 18.01 -4.30
CA ARG A 358 10.12 18.86 -5.24
C ARG A 358 11.57 18.41 -5.41
N ILE A 359 11.77 17.12 -5.65
CA ILE A 359 13.10 16.53 -5.84
C ILE A 359 13.11 15.65 -7.09
N ALA A 360 14.29 15.52 -7.70
CA ALA A 360 14.57 14.50 -8.69
C ALA A 360 16.00 13.99 -8.54
N PHE A 361 16.23 12.76 -9.00
CA PHE A 361 17.56 12.17 -9.09
C PHE A 361 17.57 11.07 -10.16
N SER A 362 18.75 10.80 -10.71
CA SER A 362 18.99 9.75 -11.68
C SER A 362 19.59 8.50 -11.05
N ILE A 363 19.13 7.36 -11.51
CA ILE A 363 19.68 6.03 -11.23
C ILE A 363 20.50 5.58 -12.44
N PRO A 364 21.56 4.74 -12.29
CA PRO A 364 22.31 4.27 -13.45
C PRO A 364 21.46 3.50 -14.47
N ASN A 365 21.75 3.62 -15.77
CA ASN A 365 20.92 3.06 -16.85
C ASN A 365 20.78 1.53 -16.84
N ASN A 366 21.70 0.81 -16.20
CA ASN A 366 21.70 -0.64 -16.07
C ASN A 366 21.06 -1.12 -14.75
N PHE A 367 20.47 -0.19 -13.99
CA PHE A 367 19.65 -0.49 -12.84
C PHE A 367 18.21 -0.37 -13.23
N THR A 368 17.38 -0.98 -12.41
CA THR A 368 15.95 -0.80 -12.55
C THR A 368 15.33 -0.20 -11.33
N ILE A 369 14.44 0.75 -11.58
CA ILE A 369 13.76 1.56 -10.59
C ILE A 369 12.39 0.97 -10.31
N GLU A 370 12.10 0.89 -9.02
CA GLU A 370 10.81 0.53 -8.47
C GLU A 370 10.49 1.56 -7.39
N HIS A 371 9.23 1.94 -7.26
CA HIS A 371 8.87 2.90 -6.24
C HIS A 371 7.51 2.61 -5.60
N SER A 372 7.33 3.25 -4.45
CA SER A 372 6.12 3.29 -3.66
C SER A 372 5.90 4.73 -3.20
N ALA A 373 4.84 4.98 -2.45
CA ALA A 373 4.54 6.32 -1.95
C ALA A 373 5.66 6.97 -1.12
N GLN A 374 6.55 6.18 -0.53
CA GLN A 374 7.55 6.68 0.43
C GLN A 374 8.98 6.18 0.18
N THR A 375 9.15 5.18 -0.68
CA THR A 375 10.45 4.53 -0.91
C THR A 375 10.63 4.26 -2.39
N VAL A 376 11.84 4.54 -2.87
CA VAL A 376 12.35 4.13 -4.18
C VAL A 376 13.42 3.07 -3.96
N TRP A 377 13.37 2.02 -4.74
CA TRP A 377 14.36 0.96 -4.80
C TRP A 377 14.94 0.93 -6.20
N ALA A 378 16.25 0.76 -6.31
CA ALA A 378 16.88 0.43 -7.57
C ALA A 378 17.78 -0.78 -7.43
N SER A 379 17.58 -1.78 -8.31
CA SER A 379 18.38 -3.01 -8.32
C SER A 379 19.25 -3.03 -9.57
N GLY A 380 20.55 -3.28 -9.40
CA GLY A 380 21.53 -3.28 -10.48
C GLY A 380 22.35 -4.57 -10.53
N PRO A 381 23.35 -4.63 -11.43
CA PRO A 381 24.24 -5.78 -11.55
C PRO A 381 25.05 -6.01 -10.27
N ASN A 382 25.65 -7.21 -10.16
CA ASN A 382 26.55 -7.57 -9.06
C ASN A 382 25.92 -7.44 -7.66
N LYS A 383 24.59 -7.58 -7.58
CA LYS A 383 23.78 -7.44 -6.36
C LYS A 383 23.91 -6.05 -5.71
N ILE A 384 24.25 -5.01 -6.48
CA ILE A 384 24.22 -3.64 -6.00
C ILE A 384 22.76 -3.17 -5.98
N ALA A 385 22.34 -2.57 -4.87
CA ALA A 385 21.02 -2.01 -4.73
C ALA A 385 21.09 -0.61 -4.11
N ILE A 386 20.17 0.26 -4.50
CA ILE A 386 20.01 1.61 -3.97
C ILE A 386 18.62 1.68 -3.36
N ARG A 387 18.53 2.23 -2.16
CA ARG A 387 17.26 2.62 -1.53
C ARG A 387 17.27 4.12 -1.32
N PHE A 388 16.18 4.76 -1.68
CA PHE A 388 15.90 6.14 -1.34
C PHE A 388 14.58 6.22 -0.57
N ASP A 389 14.56 6.97 0.53
CA ASP A 389 13.32 7.33 1.21
C ASP A 389 13.40 8.72 1.85
N ALA A 390 12.23 9.22 2.26
CA ALA A 390 12.09 10.50 2.93
C ALA A 390 11.41 10.33 4.28
N ILE A 391 11.93 11.02 5.29
CA ILE A 391 11.30 11.12 6.62
C ILE A 391 11.17 12.59 7.02
N PRO A 392 10.14 12.96 7.80
CA PRO A 392 10.05 14.31 8.36
C PRO A 392 11.28 14.65 9.20
N ARG A 393 11.82 15.86 9.05
CA ARG A 393 12.98 16.32 9.81
C ARG A 393 12.55 16.76 11.22
N PRO A 394 13.11 16.17 12.30
CA PRO A 394 12.96 16.73 13.64
C PRO A 394 13.60 18.13 13.70
N ALA A 395 12.97 19.07 14.42
CA ALA A 395 13.40 20.46 14.43
C ALA A 395 14.91 20.60 14.77
N ARG A 396 15.63 21.37 13.96
CA ARG A 396 17.06 21.72 14.11
C ARG A 396 18.07 20.55 14.02
N MET A 397 17.65 19.32 13.71
CA MET A 397 18.58 18.18 13.56
C MET A 397 19.47 18.36 12.32
N SER A 398 20.80 18.29 12.46
CA SER A 398 21.72 18.31 11.31
C SER A 398 21.81 16.93 10.63
N ALA A 399 22.38 16.86 9.41
CA ALA A 399 22.55 15.60 8.69
C ALA A 399 23.50 14.66 9.44
N SER A 400 24.60 15.20 9.98
CA SER A 400 25.56 14.45 10.78
C SER A 400 24.95 13.98 12.10
N ASP A 401 24.14 14.80 12.77
CA ASP A 401 23.48 14.40 14.02
C ASP A 401 22.45 13.30 13.78
N TYR A 402 21.76 13.32 12.64
CA TYR A 402 20.87 12.24 12.25
C TYR A 402 21.64 10.92 12.09
N LEU A 403 22.79 10.91 11.40
CA LEU A 403 23.60 9.69 11.26
C LEU A 403 24.12 9.19 12.62
N LYS A 404 24.41 10.10 13.55
CA LYS A 404 24.83 9.77 14.93
C LYS A 404 23.71 9.23 15.81
N SER A 405 22.44 9.40 15.44
CA SER A 405 21.30 9.05 16.32
C SER A 405 21.07 7.55 16.50
N GLY A 406 21.89 6.68 15.87
CA GLY A 406 21.86 5.23 16.07
C GLY A 406 20.75 4.50 15.31
N GLY A 407 20.09 5.15 14.35
CA GLY A 407 19.01 4.54 13.55
C GLY A 407 19.48 3.53 12.51
N ILE A 408 20.78 3.51 12.18
CA ILE A 408 21.35 2.72 11.08
C ILE A 408 22.24 1.62 11.67
N ILE A 409 21.76 0.37 11.57
CA ILE A 409 22.50 -0.81 12.05
C ILE A 409 23.83 -0.92 11.27
N GLY A 410 24.92 -1.19 11.99
CA GLY A 410 26.24 -1.43 11.38
C GLY A 410 26.95 -0.18 10.88
N LEU A 411 26.41 1.02 11.13
CA LEU A 411 27.06 2.28 10.78
C LEU A 411 28.34 2.49 11.58
N ASP A 412 29.41 2.90 10.91
CA ASP A 412 30.68 3.30 11.51
C ASP A 412 30.64 4.80 11.86
N PRO A 413 30.57 5.19 13.15
CA PRO A 413 30.49 6.58 13.53
C PRO A 413 31.73 7.41 13.14
N SER A 414 32.89 6.76 13.00
CA SER A 414 34.13 7.44 12.60
C SER A 414 34.17 7.82 11.13
N SER A 415 33.34 7.16 10.30
CA SER A 415 33.19 7.46 8.88
C SER A 415 32.26 8.64 8.58
N ILE A 416 31.55 9.18 9.59
CA ILE A 416 30.58 10.26 9.42
C ILE A 416 31.32 11.55 9.08
N HIS A 417 31.04 12.12 7.91
CA HIS A 417 31.56 13.43 7.50
C HIS A 417 30.47 14.27 6.81
N PRO A 418 30.46 15.59 7.01
CA PRO A 418 29.56 16.48 6.29
C PRO A 418 29.92 16.49 4.80
N LEU A 419 28.89 16.58 3.96
CA LEU A 419 28.97 16.68 2.51
C LEU A 419 28.11 17.86 2.06
N THR A 420 28.50 18.48 0.95
CA THR A 420 27.63 19.43 0.25
C THR A 420 27.32 18.89 -1.13
N ILE A 421 26.03 18.87 -1.48
CA ILE A 421 25.60 18.49 -2.83
C ILE A 421 25.30 19.78 -3.59
N GLN A 422 26.04 19.98 -4.68
CA GLN A 422 25.79 21.08 -5.60
C GLN A 422 24.51 20.78 -6.38
N ALA A 423 23.49 21.62 -6.24
CA ALA A 423 22.34 21.56 -7.13
C ALA A 423 22.82 21.86 -8.57
N ALA A 424 22.35 21.09 -9.56
CA ALA A 424 22.80 21.21 -10.94
C ALA A 424 22.68 22.66 -11.46
N PRO A 425 23.65 23.16 -12.26
CA PRO A 425 23.80 24.58 -12.61
C PRO A 425 22.73 25.15 -13.55
N HIS A 426 21.69 24.40 -13.90
CA HIS A 426 20.71 24.80 -14.93
C HIS A 426 19.53 25.64 -14.41
N GLN A 427 19.60 26.22 -13.21
CA GLN A 427 18.45 26.92 -12.63
C GLN A 427 18.79 28.28 -12.04
N GLU A 428 18.26 29.34 -12.66
CA GLU A 428 18.53 30.76 -12.45
C GLU A 428 18.31 31.31 -11.02
N HIS A 429 17.87 30.54 -10.03
CA HIS A 429 17.62 31.09 -8.68
C HIS A 429 17.87 30.15 -7.48
N LEU A 430 18.38 28.94 -7.69
CA LEU A 430 18.60 27.96 -6.61
C LEU A 430 20.05 27.47 -6.56
N SER A 431 21.00 28.40 -6.47
CA SER A 431 22.39 28.09 -6.07
C SER A 431 22.48 27.79 -4.56
N GLN A 432 21.60 26.94 -4.04
CA GLN A 432 21.68 26.48 -2.65
C GLN A 432 22.40 25.15 -2.62
N ASN A 433 23.63 25.20 -2.11
CA ASN A 433 24.37 24.05 -1.63
C ASN A 433 23.50 23.29 -0.62
N LEU A 434 23.18 22.03 -0.93
CA LEU A 434 22.38 21.20 -0.05
C LEU A 434 23.25 20.63 1.06
N LEU A 435 22.81 20.82 2.30
CA LEU A 435 23.47 20.27 3.48
C LEU A 435 23.23 18.76 3.55
N ALA A 436 24.32 18.01 3.50
CA ALA A 436 24.30 16.56 3.56
C ALA A 436 25.35 16.01 4.54
N ALA A 437 25.28 14.72 4.81
CA ALA A 437 26.34 13.98 5.48
C ALA A 437 26.40 12.55 4.91
N GLN A 438 27.59 11.98 4.92
CA GLN A 438 27.85 10.63 4.42
C GLN A 438 28.48 9.79 5.53
N ALA A 439 28.15 8.50 5.53
CA ALA A 439 28.77 7.50 6.39
C ALA A 439 28.82 6.14 5.68
N ARG A 440 29.69 5.27 6.19
CA ARG A 440 29.77 3.87 5.81
C ARG A 440 29.10 3.01 6.87
N ALA A 441 28.47 1.92 6.43
CA ALA A 441 27.97 0.89 7.31
C ALA A 441 28.34 -0.50 6.78
N THR A 442 28.44 -1.48 7.66
CA THR A 442 28.72 -2.88 7.30
C THR A 442 27.87 -3.83 8.12
N TYR A 443 27.54 -4.99 7.54
CA TYR A 443 26.84 -6.06 8.24
C TYR A 443 26.98 -7.37 7.49
N GLU A 444 27.40 -8.42 8.20
CA GLU A 444 27.70 -9.71 7.61
C GLU A 444 28.62 -9.56 6.39
N GLN A 445 28.13 -9.86 5.19
CA GLN A 445 28.86 -9.82 3.91
C GLN A 445 28.60 -8.55 3.08
N TRP A 446 27.87 -7.58 3.63
CA TRP A 446 27.41 -6.39 2.94
C TRP A 446 28.11 -5.13 3.43
N GLN A 447 28.43 -4.24 2.49
CA GLN A 447 28.87 -2.87 2.71
C GLN A 447 27.79 -1.89 2.24
N PHE A 448 27.73 -0.74 2.89
CA PHE A 448 26.72 0.29 2.65
C PHE A 448 27.37 1.68 2.59
N ASP A 449 26.88 2.48 1.65
CA ASP A 449 27.09 3.91 1.57
C ASP A 449 25.78 4.58 1.97
N VAL A 450 25.83 5.40 3.02
CA VAL A 450 24.67 6.09 3.55
C VAL A 450 24.88 7.58 3.37
N VAL A 451 24.04 8.21 2.55
CA VAL A 451 24.00 9.67 2.41
C VAL A 451 22.66 10.21 2.89
N VAL A 452 22.73 11.27 3.66
CA VAL A 452 21.59 11.97 4.22
C VAL A 452 21.58 13.40 3.72
N ILE A 453 20.49 13.84 3.10
CA ILE A 453 20.33 15.17 2.51
C ILE A 453 19.17 15.89 3.21
N LEU A 454 19.40 17.15 3.59
CA LEU A 454 18.39 17.98 4.23
C LEU A 454 17.77 18.94 3.21
N PHE A 455 16.46 18.82 2.99
CA PHE A 455 15.75 19.72 2.08
C PHE A 455 14.25 19.78 2.43
N ASN A 456 13.61 20.96 2.32
CA ASN A 456 12.17 21.16 2.54
C ASN A 456 11.59 20.50 3.81
N ASN A 457 12.26 20.64 4.96
CA ASN A 457 11.85 20.03 6.24
C ASN A 457 11.75 18.49 6.23
N HIS A 458 12.46 17.86 5.29
CA HIS A 458 12.61 16.41 5.20
C HIS A 458 14.09 16.03 5.30
N ILE A 459 14.30 14.79 5.70
CA ILE A 459 15.56 14.07 5.63
C ILE A 459 15.40 13.04 4.52
N PHE A 460 16.18 13.19 3.46
CA PHE A 460 16.24 12.23 2.36
C PHE A 460 17.43 11.31 2.57
N ARG A 461 17.22 10.00 2.52
CA ARG A 461 18.26 9.01 2.79
C ARG A 461 18.52 8.19 1.54
N PHE A 462 19.75 8.20 1.08
CA PHE A 462 20.27 7.27 0.09
C PHE A 462 21.05 6.19 0.82
N LEU A 463 20.71 4.93 0.54
CA LEU A 463 21.42 3.76 1.02
C LEU A 463 21.80 2.92 -0.20
N THR A 464 23.06 3.00 -0.60
CA THR A 464 23.61 2.10 -1.63
C THR A 464 24.27 0.94 -0.92
N ALA A 465 23.95 -0.28 -1.31
CA ALA A 465 24.48 -1.48 -0.70
C ALA A 465 25.04 -2.42 -1.76
N ALA A 466 26.08 -3.16 -1.37
CA ALA A 466 26.68 -4.17 -2.21
C ALA A 466 27.37 -5.23 -1.34
N PRO A 467 27.62 -6.44 -1.87
CA PRO A 467 28.61 -7.34 -1.28
C PRO A 467 29.98 -6.66 -1.13
N TYR A 468 30.82 -7.16 -0.22
CA TYR A 468 32.21 -6.72 -0.17
C TYR A 468 32.90 -6.92 -1.52
N ASN A 469 33.81 -6.01 -1.85
CA ASN A 469 34.62 -6.02 -3.09
C ASN A 469 33.81 -5.88 -4.39
N SER A 470 32.54 -5.47 -4.34
CA SER A 470 31.78 -5.12 -5.54
C SER A 470 32.44 -3.96 -6.30
N GLN A 471 32.77 -4.22 -7.57
CA GLN A 471 33.31 -3.21 -8.47
C GLN A 471 32.33 -2.03 -8.64
N ASN A 472 32.88 -0.82 -8.81
CA ASN A 472 32.15 0.42 -9.07
C ASN A 472 31.15 0.85 -7.99
N PHE A 473 31.13 0.20 -6.82
CA PHE A 473 30.20 0.51 -5.71
C PHE A 473 30.27 1.98 -5.29
N ALA A 474 31.47 2.51 -5.05
CA ALA A 474 31.67 3.90 -4.62
C ALA A 474 31.24 4.91 -5.70
N GLU A 475 31.58 4.63 -6.96
CA GLU A 475 31.22 5.47 -8.10
C GLU A 475 29.69 5.52 -8.32
N ILE A 476 29.01 4.37 -8.21
CA ILE A 476 27.55 4.27 -8.34
C ILE A 476 26.85 5.06 -7.23
N ALA A 477 27.30 4.91 -5.98
CA ALA A 477 26.75 5.64 -4.84
C ALA A 477 26.92 7.15 -5.03
N GLN A 478 28.14 7.59 -5.39
CA GLN A 478 28.48 8.99 -5.61
C GLN A 478 27.68 9.62 -6.75
N LYS A 479 27.66 8.98 -7.94
CA LYS A 479 26.93 9.50 -9.11
C LYS A 479 25.43 9.63 -8.87
N THR A 480 24.85 8.64 -8.18
CA THR A 480 23.42 8.67 -7.83
C THR A 480 23.12 9.87 -6.94
N VAL A 481 23.89 10.04 -5.86
CA VAL A 481 23.71 11.15 -4.91
C VAL A 481 23.96 12.51 -5.55
N GLN A 482 24.99 12.64 -6.40
CA GLN A 482 25.33 13.88 -7.10
C GLN A 482 24.26 14.31 -8.11
N SER A 483 23.45 13.38 -8.60
CA SER A 483 22.33 13.70 -9.50
C SER A 483 21.10 14.28 -8.77
N PHE A 484 21.07 14.22 -7.43
CA PHE A 484 19.97 14.74 -6.64
C PHE A 484 19.88 16.26 -6.77
N HIS A 485 18.72 16.76 -7.16
CA HIS A 485 18.46 18.18 -7.25
C HIS A 485 17.02 18.55 -6.88
N PRO A 486 16.79 19.75 -6.33
CA PRO A 486 15.46 20.33 -6.20
C PRO A 486 14.82 20.59 -7.57
N LEU A 487 13.51 20.39 -7.67
CA LEU A 487 12.75 20.74 -8.86
C LEU A 487 12.41 22.23 -8.89
N SER A 488 12.65 22.88 -10.02
CA SER A 488 12.18 24.23 -10.31
C SER A 488 10.67 24.28 -10.52
N THR A 489 10.11 25.48 -10.41
CA THR A 489 8.72 25.75 -10.77
C THR A 489 8.43 25.46 -12.25
N LEU A 490 9.42 25.63 -13.14
CA LEU A 490 9.29 25.38 -14.57
C LEU A 490 9.26 23.88 -14.89
N GLU A 491 10.11 23.08 -14.25
CA GLU A 491 10.07 21.61 -14.36
C GLU A 491 8.77 21.04 -13.82
N LEU A 492 8.32 21.49 -12.65
CA LEU A 492 7.04 21.07 -12.08
C LEU A 492 5.86 21.39 -13.00
N LYS A 493 5.88 22.53 -13.70
CA LYS A 493 4.84 22.89 -14.67
C LYS A 493 4.89 22.05 -15.94
N LYS A 494 6.08 21.61 -16.36
CA LYS A 494 6.25 20.75 -17.55
C LYS A 494 5.89 19.29 -17.28
N LEU A 495 5.93 18.87 -16.03
CA LEU A 495 5.67 17.49 -15.65
C LEU A 495 4.19 17.13 -15.79
N LYS A 496 3.89 16.31 -16.80
CA LYS A 496 2.54 15.81 -17.07
C LYS A 496 2.41 14.35 -16.61
N PRO A 497 1.38 14.00 -15.81
CA PRO A 497 1.11 12.61 -15.47
C PRO A 497 0.74 11.81 -16.72
N LEU A 498 1.25 10.58 -16.84
CA LEU A 498 0.80 9.70 -17.92
C LEU A 498 -0.63 9.24 -17.64
N LYS A 499 -1.39 9.00 -18.70
CA LYS A 499 -2.77 8.54 -18.67
C LYS A 499 -2.98 7.42 -19.68
N ILE A 500 -3.99 6.60 -19.41
CA ILE A 500 -4.54 5.69 -20.41
C ILE A 500 -5.46 6.51 -21.29
N SER A 501 -5.22 6.52 -22.60
CA SER A 501 -6.16 7.03 -23.60
C SER A 501 -6.72 5.87 -24.42
N ILE A 502 -8.04 5.88 -24.60
CA ILE A 502 -8.72 4.92 -25.46
C ILE A 502 -8.83 5.50 -26.87
N VAL A 503 -8.12 4.90 -27.82
CA VAL A 503 -8.16 5.31 -29.23
C VAL A 503 -8.82 4.26 -30.09
N ARG A 504 -9.48 4.70 -31.16
CA ARG A 504 -10.01 3.81 -32.20
C ARG A 504 -8.95 3.58 -33.28
N VAL A 505 -8.69 2.32 -33.59
CA VAL A 505 -7.81 1.91 -34.68
C VAL A 505 -8.36 2.46 -36.00
N LYS A 506 -7.54 3.21 -36.74
CA LYS A 506 -7.87 3.70 -38.08
C LYS A 506 -7.50 2.67 -39.14
N GLN A 507 -8.08 2.79 -40.34
CA GLN A 507 -7.73 1.93 -41.46
C GLN A 507 -6.23 2.07 -41.78
N GLY A 508 -5.54 0.94 -41.92
CA GLY A 508 -4.09 0.89 -42.18
C GLY A 508 -3.19 0.99 -40.94
N GLU A 509 -3.74 1.24 -39.75
CA GLU A 509 -2.93 1.21 -38.52
C GLU A 509 -2.64 -0.22 -38.06
N ASN A 510 -1.39 -0.48 -37.68
CA ASN A 510 -0.95 -1.72 -37.07
C ASN A 510 -0.44 -1.49 -35.64
N VAL A 511 -0.03 -2.58 -34.99
CA VAL A 511 0.50 -2.56 -33.61
C VAL A 511 1.69 -1.59 -33.47
N ALA A 512 2.65 -1.61 -34.40
CA ALA A 512 3.85 -0.78 -34.32
C ALA A 512 3.51 0.72 -34.42
N ASN A 513 2.65 1.10 -35.36
CA ASN A 513 2.21 2.49 -35.52
C ASN A 513 1.51 3.02 -34.26
N LEU A 514 0.64 2.22 -33.63
CA LEU A 514 -0.08 2.62 -32.42
C LEU A 514 0.81 2.63 -31.18
N ALA A 515 1.71 1.64 -31.04
CA ALA A 515 2.69 1.62 -29.97
C ALA A 515 3.65 2.81 -30.04
N HIS A 516 4.03 3.27 -31.24
CA HIS A 516 4.92 4.43 -31.39
C HIS A 516 4.31 5.73 -30.81
N LYS A 517 2.97 5.85 -30.83
CA LYS A 517 2.24 6.98 -30.22
C LYS A 517 2.32 7.00 -28.70
N MET A 518 2.71 5.90 -28.05
CA MET A 518 2.86 5.87 -26.60
C MET A 518 4.03 6.74 -26.15
N GLN A 519 3.85 7.50 -25.08
CA GLN A 519 4.83 8.46 -24.57
C GLN A 519 5.44 7.97 -23.25
N HIS A 520 6.75 8.18 -23.10
CA HIS A 520 7.51 7.90 -21.86
C HIS A 520 7.34 6.48 -21.28
N THR A 521 7.10 5.48 -22.14
CA THR A 521 7.02 4.07 -21.74
C THR A 521 8.17 3.24 -22.32
N PRO A 522 8.79 2.33 -21.54
CA PRO A 522 9.80 1.41 -22.05
C PRO A 522 9.16 0.37 -22.97
N ASN A 523 9.94 -0.18 -23.91
CA ASN A 523 9.53 -1.34 -24.73
C ASN A 523 8.11 -1.21 -25.32
N LYS A 524 7.82 -0.06 -25.96
CA LYS A 524 6.46 0.41 -26.32
C LYS A 524 5.59 -0.66 -26.97
N GLU A 525 6.10 -1.39 -27.96
CA GLU A 525 5.32 -2.42 -28.66
C GLU A 525 4.91 -3.57 -27.73
N LYS A 526 5.85 -4.06 -26.92
CA LYS A 526 5.57 -5.14 -25.97
C LYS A 526 4.57 -4.70 -24.91
N LEU A 527 4.72 -3.49 -24.37
CA LEU A 527 3.75 -2.94 -23.42
C LEU A 527 2.37 -2.74 -24.06
N PHE A 528 2.31 -2.20 -25.28
CA PHE A 528 1.06 -2.04 -26.03
C PHE A 528 0.31 -3.36 -26.19
N ARG A 529 1.02 -4.44 -26.56
CA ARG A 529 0.45 -5.78 -26.70
C ARG A 529 -0.12 -6.29 -25.38
N ILE A 530 0.63 -6.17 -24.29
CA ILE A 530 0.20 -6.61 -22.96
C ILE A 530 -1.02 -5.82 -22.50
N LEU A 531 -0.98 -4.49 -22.59
CA LEU A 531 -2.10 -3.65 -22.23
C LEU A 531 -3.34 -4.06 -23.02
N ASN A 532 -3.23 -4.38 -24.31
CA ASN A 532 -4.39 -4.70 -25.14
C ASN A 532 -4.70 -6.20 -25.26
N ALA A 533 -4.09 -7.06 -24.43
CA ALA A 533 -4.23 -8.53 -24.47
C ALA A 533 -4.04 -9.12 -25.87
N LEU A 534 -3.10 -8.58 -26.65
CA LEU A 534 -2.80 -9.03 -28.00
C LEU A 534 -1.79 -10.17 -27.97
N SER A 535 -1.93 -11.11 -28.91
CA SER A 535 -0.94 -12.19 -29.04
C SER A 535 0.42 -11.63 -29.51
N PRO A 536 1.53 -12.34 -29.23
CA PRO A 536 2.85 -11.94 -29.71
C PRO A 536 2.96 -11.84 -31.23
N THR A 537 2.17 -12.63 -31.96
CA THR A 537 2.22 -12.73 -33.43
C THR A 537 1.15 -11.89 -34.14
N GLN A 538 0.20 -11.29 -33.41
CA GLN A 538 -0.87 -10.49 -34.00
C GLN A 538 -0.30 -9.19 -34.59
N GLN A 539 -0.32 -9.04 -35.91
CA GLN A 539 0.19 -7.84 -36.59
C GLN A 539 -0.93 -6.88 -36.99
N THR A 540 -2.08 -7.40 -37.39
CA THR A 540 -3.22 -6.61 -37.87
C THR A 540 -4.22 -6.32 -36.75
N LEU A 541 -4.76 -5.10 -36.77
CA LEU A 541 -5.84 -4.66 -35.91
C LEU A 541 -7.01 -4.24 -36.79
N HIS A 542 -8.22 -4.64 -36.40
CA HIS A 542 -9.42 -4.26 -37.15
C HIS A 542 -9.75 -2.78 -36.92
N ALA A 543 -10.02 -2.05 -38.00
CA ALA A 543 -10.44 -0.66 -37.93
C ALA A 543 -11.70 -0.53 -37.04
N GLY A 544 -11.76 0.54 -36.25
CA GLY A 544 -12.83 0.80 -35.28
C GLY A 544 -12.63 0.16 -33.90
N THR A 545 -11.73 -0.84 -33.78
CA THR A 545 -11.38 -1.46 -32.49
C THR A 545 -10.83 -0.42 -31.52
N LYS A 546 -11.28 -0.44 -30.27
CA LYS A 546 -10.73 0.42 -29.21
C LYS A 546 -9.52 -0.23 -28.56
N VAL A 547 -8.43 0.53 -28.48
CA VAL A 547 -7.17 0.11 -27.84
C VAL A 547 -6.70 1.16 -26.84
N LYS A 548 -6.01 0.69 -25.82
CA LYS A 548 -5.31 1.50 -24.82
C LYS A 548 -3.96 1.94 -25.37
N ILE A 549 -3.68 3.23 -25.28
CA ILE A 549 -2.34 3.80 -25.44
C ILE A 549 -2.01 4.66 -24.21
N ILE A 550 -0.73 4.91 -23.97
CA ILE A 550 -0.26 5.74 -22.86
C ILE A 550 0.19 7.10 -23.39
N THR A 551 -0.38 8.18 -22.87
CA THR A 551 -0.17 9.57 -23.32
C THR A 551 0.00 10.49 -22.13
N GLU A 552 0.54 11.70 -22.34
CA GLU A 552 0.58 12.79 -21.35
C GLU A 552 -0.70 13.65 -21.29
#